data_AF-A0A327RDI3-F1
#
_entry.id   AF-A0A327RDI3-F1
#
_cell.length_a   1.000
_cell.length_b   1.000
_cell.length_c   1.000
_cell.angle_alpha   90.00
_cell.angle_beta   90.00
_cell.angle_gamma   90.00
#
_symmetry.space_group_name_H-M   'P 1'
#
loop_
_entity.id
_entity.type
_entity.pdbx_description
1 polymer ?
#
loop_
_entity_poly.entity_id
_entity_poly.type
_entity_poly.pdbx_seq_one_letter_code
_entity_poly.pdbx_strand_id
1 'polypeptide(L)'
;MKLKRRRKLITYLNILDQPIRFNPFVFSRTFLLWAVLGLVGGFIIPLFFVGVSLGLILYVMFPSINSTLAIISCMAAINACVTRTPMSTTILLATLTGFGYFIPILFASLTGYFLAPRIPFISSQMEK
;
A
#
# COMPACT_ATOMS: atom_id res chain seq x y z
N MET A 1 -21.40 -35.91 -23.02
CA MET A 1 -20.26 -35.36 -22.23
C MET A 1 -19.30 -34.41 -22.97
N LYS A 2 -19.11 -34.50 -24.31
CA LYS A 2 -18.10 -33.68 -25.04
C LYS A 2 -18.39 -32.17 -25.16
N LEU A 3 -19.66 -31.74 -25.08
CA LEU A 3 -20.06 -30.34 -25.31
C LEU A 3 -19.79 -29.40 -24.12
N LYS A 4 -19.91 -29.85 -22.87
CA LYS A 4 -19.60 -29.02 -21.68
C LYS A 4 -18.12 -28.63 -21.60
N ARG A 5 -17.22 -29.52 -22.03
CA ARG A 5 -15.76 -29.27 -22.04
C ARG A 5 -15.37 -28.21 -23.07
N ARG A 6 -16.03 -28.19 -24.23
CA ARG A 6 -15.78 -27.19 -25.29
C ARG A 6 -16.24 -25.79 -24.87
N ARG A 7 -17.39 -25.67 -24.19
CA ARG A 7 -17.85 -24.37 -23.66
C ARG A 7 -16.88 -23.79 -22.63
N LYS A 8 -16.35 -24.61 -21.71
CA LYS A 8 -15.30 -24.17 -20.78
C LYS A 8 -14.05 -23.66 -21.50
N LEU A 9 -13.60 -24.38 -22.54
CA LEU A 9 -12.45 -23.97 -23.36
C LEU A 9 -12.68 -22.62 -24.06
N ILE A 10 -13.87 -22.39 -24.60
CA ILE A 10 -14.23 -21.11 -25.22
C ILE A 10 -14.27 -20.00 -24.16
N THR A 11 -14.74 -20.28 -22.94
CA THR A 11 -14.69 -19.30 -21.83
C THR A 11 -13.25 -18.96 -21.44
N TYR A 12 -12.35 -19.95 -21.38
CA TYR A 12 -10.93 -19.69 -21.10
C TYR A 12 -10.25 -18.89 -22.22
N LEU A 13 -10.53 -19.22 -23.49
CA LEU A 13 -10.08 -18.44 -24.65
C LEU A 13 -10.56 -16.99 -24.59
N ASN A 14 -11.83 -16.76 -24.24
CA ASN A 14 -12.41 -15.42 -24.07
C ASN A 14 -11.82 -14.63 -22.90
N ILE A 15 -11.25 -15.31 -21.89
CA ILE A 15 -10.54 -14.67 -20.78
C ILE A 15 -9.11 -14.28 -21.21
N LEU A 16 -8.47 -15.09 -22.04
CA LEU A 16 -7.14 -14.79 -22.61
C LEU A 16 -7.17 -13.70 -23.69
N ASP A 17 -8.27 -13.56 -24.43
CA ASP A 17 -8.45 -12.52 -25.46
C ASP A 17 -8.77 -11.13 -24.88
N GLN A 18 -9.00 -11.02 -23.57
CA GLN A 18 -9.18 -9.70 -22.95
C GLN A 18 -7.83 -9.00 -22.93
N PRO A 19 -7.67 -7.81 -23.54
CA PRO A 19 -6.43 -7.09 -23.46
C PRO A 19 -6.17 -6.83 -21.97
N ILE A 20 -5.07 -7.40 -21.46
CA ILE A 20 -4.65 -7.21 -20.08
C ILE A 20 -4.54 -5.70 -19.87
N ARG A 21 -5.53 -5.11 -19.19
CA ARG A 21 -5.55 -3.71 -18.85
C ARG A 21 -4.53 -3.51 -17.75
N PHE A 22 -3.26 -3.43 -18.14
CA PHE A 22 -2.18 -3.09 -17.23
C PHE A 22 -2.52 -1.74 -16.63
N ASN A 23 -2.77 -1.71 -15.32
CA ASN A 23 -3.00 -0.47 -14.60
C ASN A 23 -1.75 0.40 -14.80
N PRO A 24 -1.85 1.62 -15.36
CA PRO A 24 -0.69 2.46 -15.66
C PRO A 24 0.18 2.73 -14.42
N PHE A 25 -0.44 2.62 -13.24
CA PHE A 25 0.24 2.76 -11.95
C PHE A 25 1.27 1.64 -11.67
N VAL A 26 1.02 0.40 -12.12
CA VAL A 26 1.91 -0.76 -11.90
C VAL A 26 3.06 -0.82 -12.93
N PHE A 27 2.94 -0.12 -14.05
CA PHE A 27 3.97 -0.10 -15.12
C PHE A 27 4.61 1.28 -15.33
N SER A 28 4.37 2.23 -14.42
CA SER A 28 5.00 3.55 -14.47
C SER A 28 6.50 3.47 -14.12
N ARG A 29 7.31 4.41 -14.65
CA ARG A 29 8.72 4.58 -14.26
C ARG A 29 8.88 4.80 -12.75
N THR A 30 7.91 5.45 -12.11
CA THR A 30 7.87 5.58 -10.65
C THR A 30 7.73 4.22 -9.98
N PHE A 31 6.85 3.34 -10.45
CA PHE A 31 6.71 1.99 -9.90
C PHE A 31 8.02 1.21 -9.92
N LEU A 32 8.76 1.24 -11.03
CA LEU A 32 10.05 0.55 -11.13
C LEU A 32 11.08 1.10 -10.13
N LEU A 33 11.14 2.42 -9.91
CA LEU A 33 12.00 3.02 -8.90
C LEU A 33 11.64 2.54 -7.48
N TRP A 34 10.35 2.52 -7.15
CA TRP A 34 9.90 2.01 -5.86
C TRP A 34 10.12 0.50 -5.71
N ALA A 35 9.97 -0.29 -6.78
CA ALA A 35 10.23 -1.73 -6.76
C ALA A 35 11.72 -2.04 -6.54
N VAL A 36 12.62 -1.33 -7.23
CA VAL A 36 14.07 -1.44 -7.03
C VAL A 36 14.45 -0.99 -5.62
N LEU A 37 13.88 0.12 -5.14
CA LEU A 37 14.06 0.56 -3.76
C LEU A 37 13.50 -0.46 -2.75
N GLY A 38 12.44 -1.21 -3.06
CA GLY A 38 11.94 -2.29 -2.20
C GLY A 38 12.86 -3.51 -2.17
N LEU A 39 13.56 -3.78 -3.28
CA LEU A 39 14.54 -4.87 -3.35
C LEU A 39 15.79 -4.56 -2.52
N VAL A 40 16.19 -3.28 -2.43
CA VAL A 40 17.33 -2.82 -1.63
C VAL A 40 16.93 -2.41 -0.20
N GLY A 41 15.75 -1.81 -0.04
CA GLY A 41 15.23 -1.20 1.19
C GLY A 41 14.23 -2.07 1.97
N GLY A 42 14.00 -3.31 1.51
CA GLY A 42 13.21 -4.30 2.22
C GLY A 42 11.69 -4.05 2.18
N PHE A 43 11.00 -4.47 3.25
CA PHE A 43 9.54 -4.61 3.26
C PHE A 43 8.75 -3.31 3.48
N ILE A 44 9.41 -2.19 3.82
CA ILE A 44 8.75 -0.90 4.11
C ILE A 44 8.05 -0.32 2.88
N ILE A 45 8.66 -0.41 1.70
CA ILE A 45 8.09 0.15 0.47
C ILE A 45 6.86 -0.61 -0.01
N PRO A 46 6.87 -1.96 -0.03
CA PRO A 46 5.65 -2.72 -0.22
C PRO A 46 4.51 -2.31 0.72
N LEU A 47 4.79 -2.06 2.01
CA LEU A 47 3.78 -1.57 2.96
C LEU A 47 3.22 -0.20 2.58
N PHE A 48 4.06 0.72 2.11
CA PHE A 48 3.59 2.00 1.60
C PHE A 48 2.68 1.85 0.37
N PHE A 49 2.96 0.91 -0.53
CA PHE A 49 2.07 0.61 -1.66
C PHE A 49 0.70 0.09 -1.22
N VAL A 50 0.65 -0.74 -0.18
CA VAL A 50 -0.62 -1.15 0.45
C VAL A 50 -1.37 0.08 0.98
N GLY A 51 -0.65 1.01 1.62
CA GLY A 51 -1.20 2.29 2.09
C GLY A 51 -1.79 3.16 0.98
N VAL A 52 -1.09 3.28 -0.15
CA VAL A 52 -1.59 4.01 -1.33
C VAL A 52 -2.87 3.37 -1.86
N SER A 53 -2.89 2.04 -1.96
CA SER A 53 -4.05 1.31 -2.47
C SER A 53 -5.27 1.50 -1.58
N LEU A 54 -5.09 1.41 -0.25
CA LEU A 54 -6.16 1.67 0.71
C LEU A 54 -6.62 3.14 0.70
N GLY A 55 -5.69 4.09 0.64
CA GLY A 55 -6.03 5.51 0.57
C GLY A 55 -6.82 5.87 -0.69
N LEU A 56 -6.50 5.25 -1.82
CA LEU A 56 -7.25 5.41 -3.06
C LEU A 56 -8.66 4.81 -2.96
N ILE A 57 -8.80 3.63 -2.34
CA ILE A 57 -10.12 3.02 -2.07
C ILE A 57 -10.96 3.95 -1.17
N LEU A 58 -10.37 4.53 -0.12
CA LEU A 58 -11.05 5.49 0.74
C LEU A 58 -11.50 6.74 -0.02
N TYR A 59 -10.67 7.25 -0.94
CA TYR A 59 -11.06 8.39 -1.78
C TYR A 59 -12.23 8.06 -2.71
N VAL A 60 -12.29 6.83 -3.23
CA VAL A 60 -13.44 6.36 -4.04
C VAL A 60 -14.71 6.26 -3.20
N MET A 61 -14.61 5.82 -1.93
CA MET A 61 -15.76 5.73 -1.02
C MET A 61 -16.22 7.09 -0.50
N PHE A 62 -15.30 8.02 -0.27
CA PHE A 62 -15.55 9.35 0.28
C PHE A 62 -14.88 10.44 -0.58
N PRO A 63 -15.50 10.85 -1.70
CA PRO A 63 -14.89 11.79 -2.65
C PRO A 63 -14.65 13.20 -2.08
N SER A 64 -15.22 13.51 -0.91
CA SER A 64 -15.07 14.80 -0.23
C SER A 64 -13.73 14.98 0.48
N ILE A 65 -12.93 13.93 0.65
CA ILE A 65 -11.61 14.01 1.30
C ILE A 65 -10.52 14.35 0.29
N ASN A 66 -9.47 15.03 0.75
CA ASN A 66 -8.29 15.25 -0.07
C ASN A 66 -7.57 13.91 -0.33
N SER A 67 -7.38 13.56 -1.60
CA SER A 67 -6.77 12.29 -2.02
C SER A 67 -5.35 12.11 -1.49
N THR A 68 -4.54 13.17 -1.51
CA THR A 68 -3.14 13.14 -1.06
C THR A 68 -3.05 12.92 0.44
N LEU A 69 -3.87 13.64 1.22
CA LEU A 69 -3.93 13.46 2.68
C LEU A 69 -4.36 12.04 3.05
N ALA A 70 -5.41 11.52 2.41
CA ALA A 70 -5.92 10.18 2.66
C ALA A 70 -4.86 9.10 2.38
N ILE A 71 -4.17 9.21 1.23
CA ILE A 71 -3.09 8.30 0.84
C ILE A 71 -1.94 8.35 1.85
N ILE A 72 -1.40 9.52 2.16
CA ILE A 72 -0.23 9.65 3.03
C ILE A 72 -0.56 9.21 4.46
N SER A 73 -1.76 9.52 4.97
CA SER A 73 -2.21 9.04 6.27
C SER A 73 -2.33 7.51 6.31
N CYS A 74 -2.85 6.87 5.26
CA CYS A 74 -2.89 5.40 5.17
C CYS A 74 -1.50 4.77 5.06
N MET A 75 -0.59 5.37 4.28
CA MET A 75 0.81 4.94 4.21
C MET A 75 1.47 4.99 5.59
N ALA A 76 1.26 6.07 6.34
CA ALA A 76 1.83 6.23 7.67
C ALA A 76 1.27 5.21 8.67
N ALA A 77 -0.05 5.03 8.70
CA ALA A 77 -0.75 4.14 9.62
C ALA A 77 -0.33 2.67 9.45
N ILE A 78 -0.32 2.16 8.22
CA ILE A 78 0.03 0.76 7.94
C ILE A 78 1.49 0.50 8.27
N ASN A 79 2.38 1.40 7.86
CA ASN A 79 3.80 1.21 8.12
C ASN A 79 4.08 1.23 9.62
N ALA A 80 3.52 2.20 10.37
CA ALA A 80 3.69 2.28 11.82
C ALA A 80 3.09 1.09 12.57
N CYS A 81 2.00 0.51 12.07
CA CYS A 81 1.41 -0.70 12.62
C CYS A 81 2.37 -1.90 12.55
N VAL A 82 3.07 -2.08 11.42
CA VAL A 82 3.96 -3.23 11.22
C VAL A 82 5.35 -2.98 11.81
N THR A 83 5.93 -1.81 11.59
CA THR A 83 7.31 -1.49 11.99
C THR A 83 7.43 -1.02 13.43
N ARG A 84 6.32 -0.58 14.05
CA ARG A 84 6.30 0.01 15.39
C ARG A 84 7.15 1.28 15.54
N THR A 85 7.30 2.07 14.46
CA THR A 85 8.14 3.29 14.45
C THR A 85 7.37 4.58 14.11
N PRO A 86 6.32 4.96 14.87
CA PRO A 86 5.34 5.97 14.45
C PRO A 86 5.92 7.37 14.17
N MET A 87 6.99 7.76 14.87
CA MET A 87 7.68 9.03 14.61
C MET A 87 8.52 8.98 13.32
N SER A 88 9.28 7.89 13.14
CA SER A 88 10.16 7.73 11.98
C SER A 88 9.37 7.66 10.68
N THR A 89 8.25 6.93 10.67
CA THR A 89 7.36 6.83 9.49
C THR A 89 6.81 8.19 9.07
N THR A 90 6.42 9.02 10.04
CA THR A 90 5.90 10.37 9.81
C THR A 90 6.97 11.27 9.18
N ILE A 91 8.19 11.27 9.73
CA ILE A 91 9.30 12.07 9.21
C ILE A 91 9.68 11.62 7.80
N LEU A 92 9.78 10.30 7.57
CA LEU A 92 10.12 9.73 6.27
C LEU A 92 9.09 10.12 5.20
N LEU A 93 7.80 10.05 5.51
CA LEU A 93 6.75 10.43 4.57
C LEU A 93 6.74 11.95 4.32
N ALA A 94 6.92 12.76 5.36
CA ALA A 94 6.99 14.21 5.22
C ALA A 94 8.15 14.65 4.30
N THR A 95 9.32 14.02 4.42
CA THR A 95 10.49 14.34 3.59
C THR A 95 10.38 13.80 2.17
N LEU A 96 9.89 12.57 1.99
CA LEU A 96 9.78 11.94 0.66
C LEU A 96 8.65 12.53 -0.20
N THR A 97 7.53 12.88 0.42
CA THR A 97 6.35 13.40 -0.30
C THR A 97 6.35 14.92 -0.42
N GLY A 98 7.15 15.62 0.38
CA GLY A 98 7.13 17.08 0.49
C GLY A 98 5.82 17.63 1.06
N PHE A 99 4.98 16.79 1.67
CA PHE A 99 3.67 17.18 2.17
C PHE A 99 3.80 17.84 3.55
N GLY A 100 3.50 19.14 3.62
CA GLY A 100 3.74 19.97 4.81
C GLY A 100 2.80 19.73 6.01
N TYR A 101 1.79 18.86 5.88
CA TYR A 101 0.85 18.57 6.97
C TYR A 101 1.38 17.47 7.90
N PHE A 102 2.36 17.81 8.73
CA PHE A 102 3.00 16.86 9.66
C PHE A 102 2.03 16.29 10.71
N ILE A 103 1.20 17.16 11.32
CA ILE A 103 0.33 16.79 12.44
C ILE A 103 -0.66 15.67 12.06
N PRO A 104 -1.44 15.77 10.96
CA PRO A 104 -2.35 14.69 10.56
C PRO A 104 -1.66 13.35 10.27
N ILE A 105 -0.46 13.39 9.67
CA ILE A 105 0.32 12.19 9.38
C ILE A 105 0.75 11.52 10.69
N LEU A 106 1.20 12.32 11.66
CA LEU A 106 1.63 11.83 12.96
C LEU A 106 0.48 11.13 13.70
N PHE A 107 -0.71 11.74 13.72
CA PHE A 107 -1.86 11.13 14.37
C PHE A 107 -2.28 9.83 13.68
N ALA A 108 -2.33 9.79 12.34
CA ALA A 108 -2.63 8.56 11.61
C ALA A 108 -1.61 7.44 11.92
N SER A 109 -0.33 7.81 11.97
CA SER A 109 0.78 6.91 12.33
C SER A 109 0.64 6.35 13.75
N LEU A 110 0.34 7.22 14.73
CA LEU A 110 0.10 6.82 16.12
C LEU A 110 -1.13 5.93 16.26
N THR A 111 -2.22 6.23 15.56
CA THR A 111 -3.41 5.37 15.55
C THR A 111 -3.07 3.98 15.01
N GLY A 112 -2.32 3.89 13.91
CA GLY A 112 -1.85 2.61 13.39
C GLY A 112 -0.96 1.85 14.38
N TYR A 113 -0.07 2.56 15.07
CA TYR A 113 0.78 1.99 16.11
C TYR A 113 -0.01 1.43 17.31
N PHE A 114 -0.99 2.19 17.82
CA PHE A 114 -1.79 1.74 18.98
C PHE A 114 -2.73 0.58 18.65
N LEU A 115 -3.16 0.47 17.39
CA LEU A 115 -3.95 -0.67 16.91
C LEU A 115 -3.09 -1.88 16.52
N ALA A 116 -1.76 -1.78 16.61
CA ALA A 116 -0.88 -2.85 16.20
C ALA A 116 -1.02 -4.09 17.11
N PRO A 117 -1.01 -5.31 16.54
CA PRO A 117 -0.96 -6.55 17.31
C PRO A 117 0.25 -6.59 18.24
N ARG A 118 0.12 -7.23 19.41
CA ARG A 118 1.21 -7.37 20.40
C ARG A 118 2.38 -8.23 19.91
N ILE A 119 2.24 -8.98 18.83
CA ILE A 119 3.32 -9.73 18.17
C ILE A 119 4.19 -8.81 17.30
N PRO A 120 5.46 -8.53 17.66
CA PRO A 120 6.36 -7.76 16.80
C PRO A 120 6.69 -8.53 15.52
N PHE A 121 6.70 -7.82 14.39
CA PHE A 121 7.14 -8.40 13.13
C PHE A 121 8.67 -8.50 13.04
N ILE A 122 9.38 -7.56 13.65
CA ILE A 122 10.84 -7.50 13.65
C ILE A 122 11.36 -8.28 14.87
N SER A 123 12.22 -9.27 14.65
CA SER A 123 12.75 -10.14 15.71
C SER A 123 13.51 -9.38 16.80
N SER A 124 14.19 -8.29 16.48
CA SER A 124 14.86 -7.43 17.47
C SER A 124 13.91 -6.66 18.39
N GLN A 125 12.61 -6.60 18.04
CA GLN A 125 11.57 -5.99 18.88
C GLN A 125 10.87 -7.02 19.79
N MET A 126 11.27 -8.29 19.74
CA MET A 126 10.81 -9.30 20.70
C MET A 126 11.52 -9.06 22.03
N GLU A 127 10.73 -8.80 23.07
CA GLU A 127 11.22 -8.88 24.44
C GLU A 127 11.61 -10.34 24.71
N LYS A 128 12.79 -10.54 25.31
CA LYS A 128 13.32 -11.87 25.65
C LYS A 128 12.50 -12.54 26.74
#